data_AF-A0A073INJ0-F1
#
_entry.id   AF-A0A073INJ0-F1
#
_cell.length_a   1.000
_cell.length_b   1.000
_cell.length_c   1.000
_cell.angle_alpha   90.00
_cell.angle_beta   90.00
_cell.angle_gamma   90.00
#
_symmetry.space_group_name_H-M   'P 1'
#
loop_
_entity.id
_entity.type
_entity.pdbx_description
1 polymer ?
#
loop_
_entity_poly.entity_id
_entity_poly.type
_entity_poly.pdbx_seq_one_letter_code
_entity_poly.pdbx_strand_id
1 'polypeptide(L)'
;MKKSVPFEVFGANQFIYFDIMRLAQLEQAMGRSIYQIISSGEAGINFCLNALTVGLRHHYSKASPQLFAEKIDKYLEEGGELDDIAVLIVKAIILSGIFGKGITDEEEGEEKNALATAGQSE
;
A
#
# COMPACT_ATOMS: atom_id res chain seq x y z
N MET A 1 -4.17 -7.80 15.12
CA MET A 1 -4.74 -7.74 13.75
C MET A 1 -3.63 -7.43 12.77
N LYS A 2 -3.68 -7.97 11.54
CA LYS A 2 -2.79 -7.52 10.47
C LYS A 2 -3.19 -6.09 10.13
N LYS A 3 -2.25 -5.14 10.22
CA LYS A 3 -2.50 -3.76 9.79
C LYS A 3 -2.51 -3.76 8.25
N SER A 4 -3.62 -3.36 7.65
CA SER A 4 -3.85 -3.39 6.20
C SER A 4 -4.49 -2.08 5.74
N VAL A 5 -4.25 -1.72 4.49
CA VAL A 5 -4.84 -0.55 3.84
C VAL A 5 -5.86 -1.03 2.80
N PRO A 6 -7.09 -0.50 2.77
CA PRO A 6 -8.01 -0.72 1.66
C PRO A 6 -7.34 -0.34 0.32
N PHE A 7 -7.42 -1.21 -0.67
CA PHE A 7 -6.77 -1.05 -1.97
C PHE A 7 -7.78 -1.38 -3.07
N GLU A 8 -8.66 -0.46 -3.40
CA GLU A 8 -9.75 -0.74 -4.36
C GLU A 8 -9.43 -0.34 -5.81
N VAL A 9 -8.16 -0.01 -6.10
CA VAL A 9 -7.70 0.42 -7.43
C VAL A 9 -7.94 -0.65 -8.50
N PHE A 10 -7.73 -1.93 -8.18
CA PHE A 10 -7.84 -3.04 -9.14
C PHE A 10 -9.08 -3.92 -8.95
N GLY A 11 -9.95 -3.56 -8.01
CA GLY A 11 -11.18 -4.30 -7.69
C GLY A 11 -11.70 -4.02 -6.28
N ALA A 12 -13.01 -4.18 -6.10
CA ALA A 12 -13.67 -3.93 -4.82
C ALA A 12 -13.23 -4.90 -3.70
N ASN A 13 -13.29 -4.44 -2.46
CA ASN A 13 -12.96 -5.22 -1.25
C ASN A 13 -11.53 -5.79 -1.23
N GLN A 14 -10.61 -5.19 -1.99
CA GLN A 14 -9.19 -5.55 -1.95
C GLN A 14 -8.47 -4.74 -0.87
N PHE A 15 -7.44 -5.33 -0.29
CA PHE A 15 -6.57 -4.65 0.67
C PHE A 15 -5.12 -5.05 0.45
N ILE A 16 -4.22 -4.15 0.82
CA ILE A 16 -2.78 -4.36 0.76
C ILE A 16 -2.20 -4.34 2.16
N TYR A 17 -1.22 -5.21 2.41
CA TYR A 17 -0.52 -5.24 3.69
C TYR A 17 0.89 -5.77 3.54
N PHE A 18 1.74 -5.34 4.48
CA PHE A 18 3.12 -5.80 4.59
C PHE A 18 3.39 -6.31 6.01
N ASP A 19 3.91 -7.53 6.10
CA ASP A 19 4.55 -8.09 7.29
C ASP A 19 6.06 -8.12 7.05
N ILE A 20 6.84 -8.49 8.08
CA ILE A 20 8.30 -8.47 7.99
C ILE A 20 8.85 -9.35 6.85
N MET A 21 8.19 -10.47 6.54
CA MET A 21 8.60 -11.37 5.46
C MET A 21 8.31 -10.78 4.09
N ARG A 22 7.18 -10.08 3.94
CA ARG A 22 6.85 -9.33 2.72
C ARG A 22 7.79 -8.15 2.50
N LEU A 23 8.13 -7.41 3.55
CA LEU A 23 9.10 -6.32 3.46
C LEU A 23 10.48 -6.83 3.03
N ALA A 24 10.96 -7.92 3.64
CA ALA A 24 12.22 -8.55 3.25
C ALA A 24 12.19 -9.02 1.77
N GLN A 25 11.09 -9.61 1.32
CA GLN A 25 10.93 -10.00 -0.09
C GLN A 25 10.96 -8.81 -1.04
N LEU A 26 10.33 -7.69 -0.65
CA LEU A 26 10.34 -6.47 -1.44
C LEU A 26 11.74 -5.86 -1.50
N GLU A 27 12.47 -5.77 -0.38
CA GLU A 27 13.87 -5.32 -0.37
C GLU A 27 14.76 -6.21 -1.25
N GLN A 28 14.59 -7.53 -1.17
CA GLN A 28 15.34 -8.48 -1.99
C GLN A 28 15.04 -8.29 -3.49
N ALA A 29 13.79 -8.05 -3.87
CA ALA A 29 13.40 -7.79 -5.25
C ALA A 29 13.95 -6.45 -5.77
N MET A 30 14.00 -5.42 -4.91
CA MET A 30 14.47 -4.08 -5.25
C MET A 30 16.00 -3.94 -5.18
N GLY A 31 16.69 -4.82 -4.46
CA GLY A 31 18.13 -4.72 -4.19
C GLY A 31 18.52 -3.50 -3.35
N ARG A 32 17.55 -2.87 -2.68
CA ARG A 32 17.71 -1.66 -1.86
C ARG A 32 16.80 -1.74 -0.64
N SER A 33 17.15 -0.99 0.40
CA SER A 33 16.29 -0.92 1.59
C SER A 33 15.02 -0.12 1.30
N ILE A 34 13.89 -0.58 1.85
CA ILE A 34 12.60 0.12 1.82
C ILE A 34 12.72 1.49 2.48
N TYR A 35 13.51 1.60 3.57
CA TYR A 35 13.75 2.88 4.23
C TYR A 35 14.34 3.90 3.26
N GLN A 36 15.33 3.48 2.46
CA GLN A 36 15.97 4.35 1.47
C GLN A 36 14.99 4.77 0.38
N ILE A 37 14.25 3.81 -0.19
CA ILE A 37 13.29 4.07 -1.27
C ILE A 37 12.23 5.10 -0.84
N ILE A 38 11.67 4.94 0.36
CA ILE A 38 10.62 5.85 0.86
C ILE A 38 11.21 7.22 1.19
N SER A 39 12.34 7.28 1.87
CA SER A 39 12.96 8.57 2.26
C SER A 39 13.50 9.38 1.08
N SER A 40 13.87 8.74 -0.04
CA SER A 40 14.29 9.43 -1.26
C SER A 40 13.13 9.80 -2.19
N GLY A 41 11.89 9.40 -1.86
CA GLY A 41 10.73 9.61 -2.74
C GLY A 41 10.78 8.78 -4.02
N GLU A 42 11.55 7.68 -4.05
CA GLU A 42 11.73 6.83 -5.23
C GLU A 42 10.63 5.76 -5.40
N ALA A 43 9.40 6.06 -4.99
CA ALA A 43 8.24 5.15 -5.10
C ALA A 43 7.67 5.04 -6.54
N GLY A 44 8.54 4.87 -7.54
CA GLY A 44 8.17 4.82 -8.95
C GLY A 44 7.62 3.47 -9.44
N ILE A 45 7.54 3.28 -10.76
CA ILE A 45 6.90 2.11 -11.41
C ILE A 45 7.48 0.78 -10.91
N ASN A 46 8.81 0.63 -10.89
CA ASN A 46 9.45 -0.61 -10.45
C ASN A 46 9.14 -0.94 -8.98
N PHE A 47 9.06 0.08 -8.13
CA PHE A 47 8.64 -0.10 -6.75
C PHE A 47 7.19 -0.59 -6.69
N CYS A 48 6.28 0.05 -7.43
CA CYS A 48 4.87 -0.36 -7.47
C CYS A 48 4.69 -1.81 -7.95
N LEU A 49 5.32 -2.20 -9.06
CA LEU A 49 5.19 -3.56 -9.61
C LEU A 49 5.64 -4.64 -8.61
N ASN A 50 6.77 -4.44 -7.96
CA ASN A 50 7.29 -5.39 -6.97
C ASN A 50 6.46 -5.38 -5.68
N ALA A 51 6.08 -4.19 -5.20
CA ALA A 51 5.30 -4.05 -3.99
C ALA A 51 3.89 -4.61 -4.13
N LEU A 52 3.22 -4.44 -5.26
CA LEU A 52 1.92 -5.05 -5.56
C LEU A 52 2.01 -6.57 -5.63
N THR A 53 3.07 -7.09 -6.27
CA THR A 53 3.34 -8.54 -6.34
C THR A 53 3.40 -9.17 -4.96
N VAL A 54 4.07 -8.51 -4.02
CA VAL A 54 4.22 -9.01 -2.65
C VAL A 54 2.98 -8.71 -1.79
N GLY A 55 2.50 -7.47 -1.83
CA GLY A 55 1.46 -6.90 -0.98
C GLY A 55 0.06 -7.43 -1.29
N LEU A 56 -0.25 -7.73 -2.56
CA LEU A 56 -1.55 -8.23 -2.97
C LEU A 56 -1.59 -9.74 -3.24
N ARG A 57 -0.51 -10.49 -3.02
CA ARG A 57 -0.42 -11.94 -3.30
C ARG A 57 -1.52 -12.84 -2.71
N HIS A 58 -2.25 -12.34 -1.73
CA HIS A 58 -3.34 -13.05 -1.08
C HIS A 58 -4.68 -12.87 -1.80
N HIS A 59 -4.82 -11.83 -2.62
CA HIS A 59 -5.92 -11.64 -3.56
C HIS A 59 -5.63 -12.27 -4.93
N TYR A 60 -4.35 -12.50 -5.26
CA TYR A 60 -3.93 -13.00 -6.57
C TYR A 60 -3.10 -14.28 -6.44
N SER A 61 -3.68 -15.42 -6.85
CA SER A 61 -3.01 -16.73 -6.82
C SER A 61 -1.75 -16.83 -7.69
N LYS A 62 -1.64 -15.96 -8.72
CA LYS A 62 -0.50 -15.84 -9.62
C LYS A 62 0.01 -14.38 -9.67
N ALA A 63 0.23 -13.78 -8.52
CA ALA A 63 0.83 -12.45 -8.42
C ALA A 63 2.19 -12.42 -9.14
N SER A 64 2.34 -11.52 -10.12
CA SER A 64 3.56 -11.32 -10.89
C SER A 64 3.69 -9.86 -11.35
N PRO A 65 4.90 -9.36 -11.60
CA PRO A 65 5.08 -8.01 -12.13
C PRO A 65 4.34 -7.78 -13.45
N GLN A 66 4.27 -8.80 -14.32
CA GLN A 66 3.57 -8.70 -15.61
C GLN A 66 2.06 -8.47 -15.42
N LEU A 67 1.43 -9.23 -14.52
CA LEU A 67 0.01 -9.04 -14.20
C LEU A 67 -0.27 -7.63 -13.66
N PHE A 68 0.62 -7.11 -12.81
CA PHE A 68 0.44 -5.78 -12.24
C PHE A 68 0.79 -4.67 -13.22
N ALA A 69 1.67 -4.90 -14.19
CA ALA A 69 1.90 -3.96 -15.30
C ALA A 69 0.62 -3.76 -16.10
N GLU A 70 -0.03 -4.85 -16.54
CA GLU A 70 -1.31 -4.78 -17.27
C GLU A 70 -2.40 -4.03 -16.47
N LYS A 71 -2.45 -4.23 -15.16
CA LYS A 71 -3.42 -3.55 -14.27
C LYS A 71 -3.11 -2.07 -14.09
N ILE A 72 -1.84 -1.70 -13.91
CA ILE A 72 -1.41 -0.31 -13.83
C ILE A 72 -1.70 0.38 -15.16
N ASP A 73 -1.31 -0.21 -16.28
CA ASP A 73 -1.54 0.36 -17.62
C ASP A 73 -3.02 0.65 -17.82
N LYS A 74 -3.89 -0.32 -17.54
CA LYS A 74 -5.34 -0.13 -17.62
C LYS A 74 -5.84 1.00 -16.70
N TYR A 75 -5.35 1.07 -15.47
CA TYR A 75 -5.76 2.11 -14.52
C TYR A 75 -5.34 3.51 -15.00
N LEU A 76 -4.13 3.63 -15.57
CA LEU A 76 -3.65 4.89 -16.16
C LEU A 76 -4.47 5.28 -17.41
N GLU A 77 -4.84 4.31 -18.26
CA GLU A 77 -5.72 4.54 -19.42
C GLU A 77 -7.12 5.03 -19.03
N GLU A 78 -7.62 4.59 -17.87
CA GLU A 78 -8.90 5.04 -17.29
C GLU A 78 -8.81 6.41 -16.60
N GLY A 79 -7.63 7.03 -16.60
CA GLY A 79 -7.37 8.37 -16.05
C GLY A 79 -6.86 8.39 -14.62
N GLY A 80 -6.51 7.24 -14.05
CA GLY A 80 -5.84 7.15 -12.76
C GLY A 80 -4.37 7.58 -12.83
N GLU A 81 -3.77 7.85 -11.67
CA GLU A 81 -2.37 8.24 -11.57
C GLU A 81 -1.53 7.16 -10.89
N LEU A 82 -0.24 7.09 -11.22
CA LEU A 82 0.66 6.15 -10.54
C LEU A 82 0.79 6.48 -9.04
N ASP A 83 0.68 7.77 -8.70
CA ASP A 83 0.80 8.23 -7.32
C ASP A 83 -0.33 7.70 -6.43
N ASP A 84 -1.56 7.57 -6.96
CA ASP A 84 -2.70 6.94 -6.26
C ASP A 84 -2.34 5.53 -5.76
N ILE A 85 -1.57 4.80 -6.57
CA ILE A 85 -1.11 3.44 -6.24
C ILE A 85 0.04 3.51 -5.24
N ALA A 86 1.04 4.35 -5.51
CA ALA A 86 2.25 4.47 -4.71
C ALA A 86 1.93 4.89 -3.27
N VAL A 87 1.04 5.87 -3.08
CA VAL A 87 0.60 6.36 -1.76
C VAL A 87 -0.03 5.24 -0.93
N LEU A 88 -0.91 4.43 -1.51
CA LEU A 88 -1.54 3.32 -0.80
C LEU A 88 -0.53 2.25 -0.38
N ILE A 89 0.46 1.96 -1.24
CA ILE A 89 1.55 1.03 -0.93
C ILE A 89 2.41 1.57 0.22
N VAL A 90 2.85 2.83 0.13
CA VAL A 90 3.69 3.47 1.15
C VAL A 90 2.97 3.52 2.48
N LYS A 91 1.68 3.90 2.49
CA LYS A 91 0.82 3.87 3.68
C LYS A 91 0.81 2.49 4.33
N ALA A 92 0.64 1.43 3.53
CA ALA A 92 0.63 0.06 4.06
C ALA A 92 1.98 -0.40 4.62
N ILE A 93 3.08 0.11 4.08
CA ILE A 93 4.43 -0.12 4.63
C ILE A 93 4.62 0.65 5.94
N ILE A 94 4.18 1.91 6.02
CA ILE A 94 4.26 2.69 7.26
C ILE A 94 3.44 2.00 8.36
N LEU A 95 2.20 1.60 8.05
CA LEU A 95 1.33 0.85 8.96
C LEU A 95 1.89 -0.51 9.37
N SER A 96 2.86 -1.08 8.66
CA SER A 96 3.54 -2.30 9.10
C SER A 96 4.35 -2.07 10.39
N GLY A 97 4.64 -0.81 10.73
CA GLY A 97 5.41 -0.42 11.91
C GLY A 97 6.93 -0.51 11.71
N ILE A 98 7.42 -0.67 10.47
CA ILE A 98 8.87 -0.77 10.20
C ILE A 98 9.65 0.50 10.59
N PHE A 99 8.97 1.65 10.63
CA PHE A 99 9.56 2.92 11.06
C PHE A 99 9.37 3.24 12.55
N GLY A 100 8.80 2.33 13.34
CA GLY A 100 8.49 2.54 14.75
C GLY A 100 7.14 3.22 15.01
N LYS A 101 6.70 3.21 16.27
CA LYS A 101 5.32 3.55 16.68
C LYS A 101 4.91 5.01 16.46
N GLY A 102 5.86 5.95 16.37
CA GLY A 102 5.55 7.38 16.34
C GLY A 102 4.96 7.90 15.02
N ILE A 103 5.04 7.13 13.92
CA ILE A 103 4.54 7.57 12.60
C ILE A 103 3.11 7.11 12.35
N THR A 104 2.66 6.01 12.98
CA THR A 104 1.35 5.40 12.70
C THR A 104 0.18 6.05 13.44
N ASP A 105 0.46 6.81 14.51
CA ASP A 105 -0.58 7.35 15.39
C ASP A 105 -1.29 8.58 14.80
N GLU A 106 -0.70 9.26 13.81
CA GLU A 106 -1.33 10.38 13.11
C GLU A 106 -2.46 9.92 12.17
N GLU A 107 -2.37 8.74 11.57
CA GLU A 107 -3.39 8.21 10.65
C GLU A 107 -4.56 7.52 11.35
N GLU A 108 -4.37 6.95 12.55
CA GLU A 108 -5.46 6.34 13.35
C GLU A 108 -6.35 7.38 14.06
N GLY A 109 -5.93 8.66 14.09
CA GLY A 109 -6.64 9.78 14.74
C GLY A 109 -7.81 10.35 13.94
N GLU A 110 -7.81 10.20 12.61
CA GLU A 110 -8.86 10.79 11.76
C GLU A 110 -10.11 9.90 11.65
N GLU A 111 -9.97 8.57 11.60
CA GLU A 111 -11.13 7.65 11.50
C GLU A 111 -12.02 7.64 12.75
N LYS A 112 -11.47 7.95 13.93
CA LYS A 112 -12.25 7.99 15.18
C LYS A 112 -13.08 9.26 15.36
N ASN A 113 -12.72 10.36 14.68
CA ASN A 113 -13.47 11.61 14.77
C ASN A 113 -14.65 11.68 13.78
N ALA A 114 -14.60 10.96 12.65
CA ALA A 114 -15.70 10.94 11.69
C ALA A 114 -16.95 10.16 12.17
N LEU A 115 -16.79 9.15 13.03
CA LEU A 115 -17.92 8.41 13.61
C LEU A 115 -18.55 9.08 14.85
N ALA A 116 -17.86 10.03 15.49
CA ALA A 116 -18.36 10.66 16.72
C ALA A 116 -19.34 11.82 16.48
N THR A 117 -19.38 12.41 15.27
CA THR A 117 -20.22 13.57 14.95
C THR A 117 -21.59 13.24 14.35
N ALA A 118 -21.90 11.98 14.07
CA ALA A 118 -23.17 11.57 13.46
C ALA A 118 -24.27 11.16 14.47
N GLY A 119 -24.02 11.29 15.78
CA GLY A 119 -24.88 10.71 16.83
C GLY A 119 -25.42 11.65 17.90
N GLN A 120 -25.39 12.98 17.70
CA GLN A 120 -26.00 13.92 18.64
C GLN A 120 -26.86 14.94 17.91
N SER A 121 -28.02 14.47 17.44
CA SER A 121 -29.19 15.32 17.22
C SER A 121 -30.41 14.44 17.39
N GLU A 122 -30.93 14.39 18.63
CA GLU A 122 -32.34 14.39 19.00
C GLU A 122 -32.49 14.42 20.53
#